data_AF-A0A933V8H1-F1
#
_entry.id   AF-A0A933V8H1-F1
#
_cell.length_a   1.000
_cell.length_b   1.000
_cell.length_c   1.000
_cell.angle_alpha   90.00
_cell.angle_beta   90.00
_cell.angle_gamma   90.00
#
_symmetry.space_group_name_H-M   'P 1'
#
loop_
_entity.id
_entity.type
_entity.pdbx_description
1 polymer ?
#
loop_
_entity_poly.entity_id
_entity_poly.type
_entity_poly.pdbx_seq_one_letter_code
_entity_poly.pdbx_strand_id
1 'polypeptide(L)' 'MTTITITLPDEQLRELKHAASQLKVSPEELVRVSIEELLARPNESFRQAVDYVLKKNSELYKRLA' A
#
# COMPACT_ATOMS: atom_id res chain seq x y z
N MET A 1 8.22 -2.45 -21.22
CA MET A 1 8.41 -1.33 -20.28
C MET A 1 7.63 -0.15 -20.82
N THR A 2 6.82 0.49 -19.98
CA THR A 2 5.98 1.63 -20.37
C THR A 2 6.36 2.81 -19.49
N THR A 3 6.58 3.99 -20.07
CA THR A 3 6.95 5.19 -19.34
C THR A 3 5.69 5.96 -18.95
N ILE A 4 5.58 6.34 -17.67
CA ILE A 4 4.52 7.20 -17.16
C ILE A 4 5.16 8.53 -16.77
N THR A 5 4.75 9.62 -17.42
CA THR A 5 5.18 10.97 -17.04
C THR A 5 4.16 11.56 -16.08
N ILE A 6 4.61 11.97 -14.89
CA ILE A 6 3.78 12.60 -13.87
C ILE A 6 4.30 14.01 -13.57
N THR A 7 3.38 14.96 -13.44
CA THR A 7 3.71 16.31 -13.01
C THR A 7 3.59 16.39 -11.50
N LEU A 8 4.68 16.70 -10.82
CA LEU A 8 4.73 16.84 -9.36
C LEU A 8 5.04 18.31 -9.00
N PRO A 9 4.34 18.90 -8.04
CA PRO A 9 4.77 20.11 -7.35
C PRO A 9 6.22 20.00 -6.86
N ASP A 10 6.97 21.10 -6.94
CA ASP A 10 8.38 21.14 -6.57
C ASP A 10 8.64 20.68 -5.12
N GLU A 11 7.71 20.97 -4.21
CA GLU A 11 7.79 20.56 -2.81
C GLU A 11 7.74 19.03 -2.66
N GLN A 12 6.80 18.39 -3.34
CA GLN A 12 6.63 16.92 -3.32
C GLN A 12 7.82 16.22 -3.99
N LEU A 13 8.39 16.84 -5.04
CA LEU A 13 9.61 16.33 -5.67
C LEU A 13 10.81 16.40 -4.70
N ARG A 14 10.91 17.46 -3.88
CA ARG A 14 11.97 17.58 -2.86
C ARG A 14 11.82 16.51 -1.78
N GLU A 15 10.61 16.28 -1.28
CA GLU A 15 10.35 15.24 -0.29
C GLU A 15 10.67 13.85 -0.85
N LEU A 16 10.27 13.55 -2.09
CA LEU A 16 10.57 12.29 -2.75
C LEU A 16 12.08 12.08 -2.88
N LYS A 17 12.82 13.10 -3.32
CA LYS A 17 14.29 13.06 -3.41
C LYS A 17 14.94 12.85 -2.05
N HIS A 18 14.42 13.49 -1.01
CA HIS A 18 14.91 13.32 0.35
C HIS A 18 14.70 11.88 0.84
N ALA A 19 13.49 11.33 0.68
CA ALA A 19 13.18 9.95 1.05
C ALA A 19 14.05 8.94 0.27
N ALA A 20 14.22 9.15 -1.03
CA ALA A 20 15.08 8.31 -1.87
C ALA A 20 16.55 8.36 -1.43
N SER A 21 17.03 9.54 -1.05
CA SER A 21 18.40 9.74 -0.54
C SER A 21 18.63 9.01 0.78
N GLN A 22 17.67 9.03 1.70
CA GLN A 22 17.75 8.29 2.98
C GLN A 22 17.85 6.77 2.74
N LEU A 23 17.14 6.28 1.74
CA LEU A 23 17.12 4.86 1.35
C LEU A 23 18.24 4.48 0.37
N LYS A 24 19.07 5.44 -0.06
CA LYS A 24 20.13 5.28 -1.07
C LYS A 24 19.65 4.68 -2.40
N VAL A 25 18.41 5.00 -2.78
CA VAL A 25 17.80 4.59 -4.05
C VAL A 25 17.53 5.82 -4.90
N SER A 26 17.23 5.62 -6.18
CA SER A 26 16.79 6.73 -7.03
C SER A 26 15.31 7.06 -6.74
N PRO A 27 14.85 8.31 -6.95
CA PRO A 27 13.45 8.66 -6.82
C PRO A 27 12.53 7.81 -7.69
N GLU A 28 12.97 7.45 -8.90
CA GLU A 28 12.23 6.60 -9.83
C GLU A 28 12.07 5.18 -9.28
N GLU A 29 13.14 4.63 -8.69
CA GLU A 29 13.13 3.31 -8.08
C GLU A 29 12.24 3.28 -6.84
N LEU A 30 12.26 4.33 -6.02
CA LEU A 30 11.38 4.48 -4.87
C LEU A 30 9.91 4.51 -5.29
N VAL A 31 9.57 5.26 -6.34
CA VAL A 31 8.20 5.30 -6.89
C VAL A 31 7.81 3.95 -7.47
N ARG A 32 8.70 3.28 -8.21
CA ARG A 32 8.45 1.95 -8.77
C ARG A 32 8.10 0.94 -7.69
N VAL A 33 8.92 0.84 -6.64
CA VAL A 33 8.66 -0.07 -5.50
C VAL A 33 7.39 0.33 -4.76
N SER A 34 7.13 1.62 -4.58
CA SER A 34 5.90 2.09 -3.92
C SER A 34 4.64 1.72 -4.71
N ILE A 35 4.68 1.80 -6.05
CA ILE A 35 3.59 1.36 -6.93
C ILE A 35 3.47 -0.17 -6.89
N GLU A 36 4.58 -0.90 -6.93
CA GLU A 36 4.58 -2.36 -6.77
C GLU A 36 3.97 -2.78 -5.45
N GLU A 37 4.32 -2.14 -4.32
CA GLU A 37 3.70 -2.39 -3.02
C GLU A 37 2.22 -2.02 -3.02
N LEU A 38 1.85 -0.88 -3.61
CA LEU A 38 0.44 -0.45 -3.70
C LEU A 38 -0.39 -1.46 -4.49
N LEU A 39 0.13 -1.98 -5.60
CA LEU A 39 -0.53 -2.98 -6.44
C LEU A 39 -0.43 -4.40 -5.86
N ALA A 40 0.63 -4.71 -5.13
CA ALA A 40 0.85 -6.01 -4.50
C ALA A 40 0.08 -6.17 -3.19
N ARG A 41 -0.45 -5.09 -2.60
CA ARG A 41 -1.33 -5.16 -1.42
C ARG A 41 -2.53 -6.08 -1.72
N PRO A 42 -2.64 -7.26 -1.08
CA PRO A 42 -3.80 -8.16 -1.22
C PRO A 42 -5.02 -7.67 -0.44
N ASN A 43 -5.01 -6.43 0.05
CA ASN A 43 -5.60 -6.06 1.35
C ASN A 43 -6.96 -5.37 1.28
N GLU A 44 -7.63 -5.32 0.15
CA GLU A 44 -9.09 -5.12 0.19
C GLU A 44 -9.80 -6.47 0.31
N SER A 45 -9.44 -7.44 -0.52
CA SER A 45 -10.02 -8.78 -0.50
C SER A 45 -9.58 -9.62 0.71
N PHE A 46 -8.31 -9.57 1.11
CA PHE A 46 -7.83 -10.29 2.30
C PHE A 46 -8.37 -9.69 3.61
N ARG A 47 -8.46 -8.36 3.70
CA ARG A 47 -9.00 -7.67 4.88
C ARG A 47 -10.52 -7.90 5.02
N GLN A 48 -11.26 -7.90 3.91
CA GLN A 48 -12.68 -8.30 3.89
C GLN A 48 -12.89 -9.77 4.30
N ALA A 49 -12.03 -10.70 3.87
CA ALA A 49 -12.12 -12.10 4.26
C ALA A 49 -11.85 -12.31 5.76
N VAL A 50 -10.87 -11.59 6.32
CA VAL A 50 -10.60 -11.62 7.77
C VAL A 50 -11.76 -11.03 8.57
N ASP A 51 -12.31 -9.89 8.15
CA ASP A 51 -13.50 -9.30 8.79
C ASP A 51 -14.73 -10.23 8.70
N TYR A 52 -14.91 -10.93 7.57
CA TYR A 52 -15.99 -11.90 7.40
C TYR A 52 -15.86 -13.09 8.36
N VAL A 53 -14.66 -13.66 8.50
CA VAL A 53 -14.39 -14.80 9.40
C VAL A 53 -14.51 -14.39 10.87
N LEU A 54 -14.02 -13.22 11.26
CA LEU A 54 -14.16 -12.70 12.62
C LEU A 54 -15.63 -12.41 12.97
N LYS A 55 -16.39 -11.82 12.04
CA LYS A 55 -17.83 -11.58 12.22
C LYS A 55 -18.63 -12.88 12.39
N LYS A 56 -18.32 -13.91 11.59
CA LYS A 56 -18.98 -15.22 11.69
C LYS A 56 -18.68 -15.96 13.00
N ASN A 57 -17.45 -15.89 13.50
CA ASN A 57 -17.10 -16.53 14.77
C ASN A 57 -17.74 -15.83 15.98
N SER A 58 -17.90 -14.50 15.95
CA SER A 58 -18.60 -13.75 17.02
C SER A 58 -20.08 -14.14 17.16
N GLU A 59 -20.76 -14.46 16.04
CA GLU A 59 -22.16 -14.93 16.06
C GLU A 59 -22.31 -16.34 16.66
N LEU A 60 -21.30 -17.20 16.51
CA LEU A 60 -21.29 -18.55 17.10
C LEU A 60 -21.10 -18.50 18.62
N TYR A 61 -20.22 -17.64 19.14
CA TYR A 61 -20.03 -17.47 20.58
C TYR A 61 -21.26 -16.86 21.28
N LYS A 62 -22.07 -16.04 20.60
CA LYS A 62 -23.32 -15.49 21.14
C LYS A 62 -24.46 -16.50 21.28
N ARG A 63 -24.40 -17.63 20.58
CA ARG A 63 -25.44 -18.68 20.63
C ARG A 63 -25.12 -19.80 21.62
N LEU A 64 -23.96 -19.74 22.26
CA LEU A 64 -23.52 -20.71 23.26
C LEU A 64 -23.59 -20.16 24.70
N ALA A 65 -24.18 -18.97 24.90
CA ALA A 65 -24.42 -18.33 26.19
C ALA A 65 -25.91 -18.21 26.47
#